data_AF-A0A224XS51-F1
#
_entry.id   AF-A0A224XS51-F1
#
_cell.length_a   1.000
_cell.length_b   1.000
_cell.length_c   1.000
_cell.angle_alpha   90.00
_cell.angle_beta   90.00
_cell.angle_gamma   90.00
#
_symmetry.space_group_name_H-M   'P 1'
#
loop_
_entity.id
_entity.type
_entity.pdbx_description
1 polymer ?
#
loop_
_entity_poly.entity_id
_entity_poly.type
_entity_poly.pdbx_seq_one_letter_code
_entity_poly.pdbx_strand_id
1 'polypeptide(L)'
;MKTIIAFFVILMCAFAQVSSESGECQRNAISGFSLDKYLKLSHAYATNAKQGSSSTVCREFNTTRNSGGMVVISVYGHYEYSSVIA
;
A
#
# COMPACT_ATOMS: atom_id res chain seq x y z
N MET A 1 50.15 3.00 4.55
CA MET A 1 49.38 4.11 3.93
C MET A 1 48.14 3.54 3.26
N LYS A 2 46.96 4.02 3.69
CA LYS A 2 45.63 4.06 3.06
C LYS A 2 45.09 2.79 2.37
N THR A 3 44.36 1.98 3.13
CA THR A 3 43.32 1.08 2.61
C THR A 3 42.08 1.92 2.31
N ILE A 4 41.73 2.08 1.03
CA ILE A 4 40.45 2.69 0.64
C ILE A 4 39.42 1.56 0.62
N ILE A 5 38.50 1.56 1.59
CA ILE A 5 37.34 0.68 1.59
C ILE A 5 36.19 1.47 0.95
N ALA A 6 35.91 1.19 -0.31
CA ALA A 6 34.75 1.74 -1.01
C ALA A 6 33.54 0.82 -0.77
N PHE A 7 32.63 1.23 0.09
CA PHE A 7 31.31 0.61 0.19
C PHE A 7 30.45 1.17 -0.95
N PHE A 8 30.34 0.40 -2.05
CA PHE A 8 29.28 0.62 -3.03
C PHE A 8 27.95 0.19 -2.41
N VAL A 9 27.38 1.08 -1.60
CA VAL A 9 25.97 1.01 -1.21
C VAL A 9 25.18 1.36 -2.47
N ILE A 10 24.98 0.36 -3.33
CA ILE A 10 23.96 0.41 -4.37
C ILE A 10 22.64 0.32 -3.63
N LEU A 11 22.19 1.46 -3.12
CA LEU A 11 20.84 1.65 -2.64
C LEU A 11 19.96 1.52 -3.89
N MET A 12 19.57 0.29 -4.21
CA MET A 12 18.50 0.04 -5.17
C MET A 12 17.24 0.62 -4.55
N CYS A 13 17.03 1.92 -4.72
CA CYS A 13 15.69 2.48 -4.71
C CYS A 13 14.98 1.87 -5.91
N ALA A 14 14.44 0.66 -5.71
CA ALA A 14 13.39 0.11 -6.54
C ALA A 14 12.17 1.01 -6.31
N PHE A 15 12.19 2.19 -6.93
CA PHE A 15 11.01 2.97 -7.17
C PHE A 15 10.11 2.07 -8.02
N ALA A 16 9.15 1.42 -7.37
CA ALA A 16 8.02 0.83 -8.06
C ALA A 16 7.51 1.91 -9.02
N GLN A 17 7.53 1.62 -10.33
CA GLN A 17 6.95 2.51 -11.32
C GLN A 17 5.49 2.72 -10.94
N VAL A 18 5.21 3.86 -10.32
CA VAL A 18 3.86 4.31 -10.04
C VAL A 18 3.30 4.65 -11.40
N SER A 19 2.40 3.79 -11.91
CA SER A 19 1.69 4.00 -13.17
C SER A 19 0.98 5.36 -13.10
N SER A 20 1.63 6.35 -13.69
CA SER A 20 1.18 7.74 -13.75
C SER A 20 0.28 7.90 -14.95
N GLU A 21 -0.93 7.34 -14.89
CA GLU A 21 -2.03 7.81 -15.72
C GLU A 21 -2.84 8.80 -14.87
N SER A 22 -2.46 10.08 -15.00
CA SER A 22 -2.86 11.24 -14.20
C SER A 22 -2.33 11.25 -12.76
N GLY A 23 -1.39 12.15 -12.47
CA GLY A 23 -0.81 12.35 -11.14
C GLY A 23 -1.76 12.94 -10.09
N GLU A 24 -3.05 13.07 -10.41
CA GLU A 24 -4.06 13.62 -9.53
C GLU A 24 -5.14 12.59 -9.24
N CYS A 25 -5.35 12.28 -7.95
CA CYS A 25 -6.49 11.49 -7.51
C CYS A 25 -7.79 12.24 -7.84
N GLN A 26 -8.49 11.83 -8.90
CA GLN A 26 -9.75 12.46 -9.36
C GLN A 26 -10.97 12.14 -8.47
N ARG A 27 -10.81 12.05 -7.14
CA ARG A 27 -11.92 11.81 -6.22
C ARG A 27 -11.93 12.79 -5.07
N ASN A 28 -13.06 13.47 -4.93
CA ASN A 28 -13.35 14.28 -3.76
C ASN A 28 -13.49 13.39 -2.52
N ALA A 29 -13.06 13.90 -1.37
CA ALA A 29 -13.33 13.28 -0.09
C ALA A 29 -14.86 13.15 0.12
N ILE A 30 -15.26 12.08 0.83
CA ILE A 30 -16.68 11.85 1.15
C ILE A 30 -17.16 12.99 2.06
N SER A 31 -18.27 13.65 1.67
CA SER A 31 -18.90 14.69 2.49
C SER A 31 -19.38 14.13 3.82
N GLY A 32 -19.06 14.82 4.93
CA GLY A 32 -19.47 14.38 6.27
C GLY A 32 -18.70 13.16 6.80
N PHE A 33 -17.50 12.91 6.29
CA PHE A 33 -16.61 11.86 6.81
C PHE A 33 -16.38 12.03 8.32
N SER A 34 -16.58 10.94 9.07
CA SER A 34 -16.32 10.88 10.51
C SER A 34 -15.21 9.88 10.79
N LEU A 35 -14.06 10.41 11.21
CA LEU A 35 -12.89 9.59 11.55
C LEU A 35 -13.23 8.59 12.65
N ASP A 36 -13.91 9.01 13.71
CA ASP A 36 -14.25 8.11 14.83
C ASP A 36 -15.21 6.98 14.43
N LYS A 37 -16.09 7.20 13.44
CA LYS A 37 -16.93 6.12 12.88
C LYS A 37 -16.10 5.17 12.01
N TYR A 38 -15.22 5.71 11.17
CA TYR A 38 -14.36 4.92 10.31
C TYR A 38 -13.42 4.02 11.12
N LEU A 39 -12.81 4.56 12.18
CA LEU A 39 -11.87 3.82 13.03
C LEU A 39 -12.52 2.73 13.89
N LYS A 40 -13.85 2.61 13.92
CA LYS A 40 -14.53 1.41 14.48
C LYS A 40 -14.30 0.17 13.62
N LEU A 41 -13.95 0.34 12.34
CA LEU A 41 -13.56 -0.73 11.45
C LEU A 41 -12.06 -0.99 11.62
N SER A 42 -11.71 -1.80 12.63
CA SER A 42 -10.33 -2.21 12.87
C SER A 42 -9.80 -3.19 11.83
N HIS A 43 -10.69 -3.89 11.13
CA HIS A 43 -10.36 -4.86 10.09
C HIS A 43 -11.34 -4.76 8.91
N ALA A 44 -10.83 -4.74 7.68
CA ALA A 44 -11.63 -4.68 6.46
C ALA A 44 -10.98 -5.45 5.31
N TYR A 45 -11.80 -5.97 4.41
CA TYR A 45 -11.37 -6.67 3.20
C TYR A 45 -11.75 -5.87 1.95
N ALA A 46 -10.87 -5.80 0.96
CA ALA A 46 -11.27 -5.34 -0.38
C ALA A 46 -11.86 -6.52 -1.17
N THR A 47 -13.15 -6.44 -1.48
CA THR A 47 -13.86 -7.46 -2.26
C THR A 47 -13.80 -7.21 -3.77
N ASN A 48 -13.69 -5.94 -4.19
CA ASN A 48 -13.71 -5.54 -5.59
C ASN A 48 -12.76 -4.36 -5.82
N ALA A 49 -12.08 -4.35 -6.98
CA ALA A 49 -11.26 -3.22 -7.42
C ALA A 49 -11.49 -2.97 -8.91
N LYS A 50 -11.70 -1.71 -9.29
CA LYS A 50 -11.85 -1.32 -10.71
C LYS A 50 -10.51 -1.25 -11.43
N GLN A 51 -9.48 -0.78 -10.74
CA GLN A 51 -8.10 -0.74 -11.21
C GLN A 51 -7.31 -1.75 -10.37
N GLY A 52 -7.06 -2.93 -10.96
CA GLY A 52 -6.32 -4.02 -10.36
C GLY A 52 -4.94 -4.19 -11.00
N SER A 53 -4.09 -5.00 -10.36
CA SER A 53 -2.90 -5.56 -11.00
C SER A 53 -3.31 -6.70 -11.95
N SER A 54 -2.38 -7.17 -12.79
CA SER A 54 -2.56 -8.39 -13.60
C SER A 54 -2.71 -9.67 -12.78
N SER A 55 -2.49 -9.60 -11.46
CA SER A 55 -2.64 -10.70 -10.50
C SER A 55 -3.91 -10.57 -9.67
N THR A 56 -4.55 -11.72 -9.41
CA THR A 56 -5.58 -11.82 -8.37
C THR A 56 -4.94 -11.60 -7.02
N VAL A 57 -5.46 -10.62 -6.28
CA VAL A 57 -4.95 -10.26 -4.94
C VAL A 57 -6.10 -10.05 -3.97
N CYS A 58 -6.05 -10.77 -2.86
CA CYS A 58 -6.89 -10.51 -1.70
C CYS A 58 -6.20 -9.43 -0.86
N ARG A 59 -6.88 -8.31 -0.58
CA ARG A 59 -6.32 -7.25 0.26
C ARG A 59 -7.08 -7.12 1.56
N GLU A 60 -6.33 -7.03 2.65
CA GLU A 60 -6.83 -6.83 4.00
C GLU A 60 -6.26 -5.54 4.59
N PHE A 61 -7.06 -4.82 5.36
CA PHE A 61 -6.70 -3.57 6.01
C PHE A 61 -6.89 -3.71 7.50
N ASN A 62 -5.80 -3.56 8.27
CA ASN A 62 -5.84 -3.47 9.72
C ASN A 62 -5.64 -2.03 10.15
N THR A 63 -6.63 -1.45 10.81
CA THR A 63 -6.57 -0.09 11.32
C THR A 63 -6.41 -0.09 12.82
N THR A 64 -5.40 0.61 13.31
CA THR A 64 -5.15 0.81 14.74
C THR A 64 -5.01 2.29 15.06
N ARG A 65 -5.42 2.68 16.27
CA ARG A 65 -5.22 4.03 16.82
C ARG A 65 -4.40 3.89 18.09
N ASN A 66 -3.23 4.51 18.13
CA ASN A 66 -2.41 4.49 19.34
C ASN A 66 -2.92 5.52 20.37
N SER A 67 -2.41 5.44 21.60
CA SER A 67 -2.76 6.36 22.68
C SER A 67 -2.42 7.82 22.40
N GLY A 68 -1.48 8.09 21.48
CA GLY A 68 -1.13 9.43 20.99
C GLY A 68 -2.05 9.95 19.89
N GLY A 69 -3.09 9.20 19.51
CA GLY A 69 -4.06 9.59 18.48
C GLY A 69 -3.61 9.34 17.04
N MET A 70 -2.40 8.81 16.83
CA MET A 70 -1.91 8.41 15.51
C MET A 70 -2.70 7.19 15.01
N VAL A 71 -3.17 7.30 13.77
CA VAL A 71 -3.86 6.22 13.06
C VAL A 71 -2.85 5.50 12.18
N VAL A 72 -2.75 4.19 12.31
CA VAL A 72 -1.91 3.32 11.47
C VAL A 72 -2.82 2.35 10.73
N ILE A 73 -2.69 2.31 9.41
CA ILE A 73 -3.37 1.34 8.55
C ILE A 73 -2.32 0.42 7.94
N SER A 74 -2.33 -0.85 8.35
CA SER A 74 -1.50 -1.90 7.74
C SER A 74 -2.28 -2.56 6.63
N VAL A 75 -1.66 -2.72 5.46
CA VAL A 75 -2.28 -3.33 4.28
C VAL A 75 -1.56 -4.64 3.97
N TYR A 76 -2.31 -5.73 3.93
CA TYR A 76 -1.81 -7.05 3.56
C TYR A 76 -2.34 -7.41 2.17
N GLY A 77 -1.44 -7.89 1.30
CA GLY A 77 -1.80 -8.37 -0.04
C GLY A 77 -1.43 -9.84 -0.17
N HIS A 78 -2.42 -10.69 -0.36
CA HIS A 78 -2.25 -12.12 -0.61
C HIS A 78 -2.39 -12.33 -2.12
N TYR A 79 -1.26 -12.49 -2.80
CA TYR A 79 -1.20 -12.65 -4.24
C TYR A 79 -1.27 -14.12 -4.61
N GLU A 80 -2.19 -14.45 -5.49
CA GLU A 80 -2.20 -15.74 -6.17
C GLU A 80 -1.57 -15.55 -7.55
N TYR A 81 -0.33 -15.99 -7.71
CA TYR A 81 0.32 -16.03 -9.01
C TYR A 81 -0.10 -17.31 -9.71
N SER A 82 -0.97 -17.22 -10.72
CA SER A 82 -1.06 -18.29 -11.71
C SER A 82 0.20 -18.26 -12.56
N SER A 83 1.14 -19.15 -12.25
CA SER A 83 2.23 -19.48 -13.17
C SER A 83 1.64 -20.13 -14.42
N VAL A 84 1.45 -19.35 -15.49
CA VAL A 84 1.32 -19.92 -16.83
C VAL A 84 2.73 -20.26 -17.28
N ILE A 85 3.12 -21.51 -17.11
CA ILE A 85 4.28 -22.07 -17.83
C ILE A 85 3.78 -22.25 -19.27
N ALA A 86 4.19 -21.34 -20.15
CA ALA A 86 4.03 -21.49 -21.60
C ALA A 86 5.27 -22.16 -22.18
#